data_AF-C9MXU3-F1
#
_entry.id   AF-C9MXU3-F1
#
_cell.length_a   1.000
_cell.length_b   1.000
_cell.length_c   1.000
_cell.angle_alpha   90.00
_cell.angle_beta   90.00
_cell.angle_gamma   90.00
#
_symmetry.space_group_name_H-M   'P 1'
#
loop_
_entity.id
_entity.type
_entity.pdbx_description
1 polymer ?
#
loop_
_entity_poly.entity_id
_entity_poly.type
_entity_poly.pdbx_seq_one_letter_code
_entity_poly.pdbx_strand_id
1 'polypeptide(L)'
;MNSIEVINGMCIKDKNSVFYEGKKLRNISPDNFNIFDSGLSYDKILIDKNGIYKFIETEDNKKAIEVTRLDSKGIDLETLERITSPIDSSNYFKDKNGVYFMDGNKFVKVNGADKDSFEVTMSGKYGKDKNNVYFEGKKLERKNPVDFEEEMEIKQ
;
A
#
# COMPACT_ATOMS: atom_id res chain seq x y z
N MET A 1 4.67 30.56 11.27
CA MET A 1 5.82 29.74 10.82
C MET A 1 5.29 28.64 9.92
N ASN A 2 5.94 28.37 8.78
CA ASN A 2 5.69 27.12 8.06
C ASN A 2 6.48 26.04 8.82
N SER A 3 5.79 25.19 9.58
CA SER A 3 6.42 24.03 10.21
C SER A 3 6.70 22.98 9.14
N ILE A 4 7.90 22.41 9.17
CA ILE A 4 8.25 21.23 8.39
C ILE A 4 7.90 20.02 9.25
N GLU A 5 7.21 19.05 8.65
CA GLU A 5 6.89 17.76 9.22
C GLU A 5 7.70 16.69 8.50
N VAL A 6 8.39 15.83 9.26
CA VAL A 6 9.13 14.70 8.72
C VAL A 6 8.21 13.49 8.69
N ILE A 7 7.95 12.95 7.49
CA ILE A 7 7.11 11.77 7.31
C ILE A 7 7.94 10.50 7.49
N ASN A 8 9.10 10.43 6.82
CA ASN A 8 10.10 9.38 6.99
C ASN A 8 11.49 9.90 6.55
N GLY A 9 12.50 9.02 6.49
CA GLY A 9 13.87 9.40 6.13
C GLY A 9 14.03 10.04 4.74
N MET A 10 13.07 9.86 3.84
CA MET A 10 13.10 10.36 2.46
C MET A 10 12.05 11.43 2.19
N CYS A 11 10.99 11.52 3.01
CA CYS A 11 9.83 12.36 2.74
C CYS A 11 9.58 13.36 3.88
N ILE A 12 9.40 14.63 3.49
CA ILE A 12 9.00 15.73 4.37
C ILE A 12 7.85 16.50 3.74
N LYS A 13 7.07 17.22 4.54
CA LYS A 13 6.05 18.14 4.03
C LYS A 13 6.04 19.45 4.82
N ASP A 14 5.54 20.49 4.18
CA ASP A 14 5.10 21.72 4.83
C ASP A 14 3.59 21.90 4.59
N LYS A 15 3.02 23.02 5.06
CA LYS A 15 1.58 23.31 4.91
C LYS A 15 1.08 23.41 3.46
N ASN A 16 1.97 23.55 2.48
CA ASN A 16 1.65 23.79 1.08
C ASN A 16 2.15 22.70 0.14
N SER A 17 3.12 21.87 0.55
CA SER A 17 3.87 21.02 -0.36
C SER A 17 4.47 19.80 0.30
N VAL A 18 4.57 18.73 -0.47
CA VAL A 18 5.26 17.49 -0.11
C VAL A 18 6.55 17.39 -0.91
N PHE A 19 7.62 16.92 -0.26
CA PHE A 19 8.93 16.71 -0.85
C PHE A 19 9.37 15.28 -0.59
N TYR A 20 9.94 14.64 -1.61
CA TYR A 20 10.57 13.32 -1.52
C TYR A 20 12.00 13.45 -2.07
N GLU A 21 12.99 13.05 -1.27
CA GLU A 21 14.43 13.23 -1.55
C GLU A 21 14.79 14.66 -1.98
N GLY A 22 14.23 15.66 -1.29
CA GLY A 22 14.44 17.07 -1.60
C GLY A 22 13.72 17.59 -2.85
N LYS A 23 13.03 16.73 -3.60
CA LYS A 23 12.25 17.12 -4.78
C LYS A 23 10.79 17.35 -4.42
N LYS A 24 10.23 18.48 -4.83
CA LYS A 24 8.80 18.78 -4.65
C LYS A 24 7.95 17.85 -5.51
N LEU A 25 7.02 17.13 -4.88
CA LEU A 25 6.02 16.33 -5.57
C LEU A 25 4.93 17.25 -6.12
N ARG A 26 4.78 17.28 -7.45
CA ARG A 26 3.79 18.13 -8.12
C ARG A 26 2.41 17.49 -8.03
N ASN A 27 1.38 18.32 -7.86
CA ASN A 27 -0.03 17.91 -7.79
C ASN A 27 -0.36 16.96 -6.62
N ILE A 28 0.48 16.95 -5.59
CA ILE A 28 0.26 16.23 -4.32
C ILE A 28 -0.01 17.25 -3.22
N SER A 29 -1.09 17.01 -2.48
CA SER A 29 -1.49 17.81 -1.32
C SER A 29 -0.82 17.30 -0.04
N PRO A 30 -0.39 18.18 0.88
CA PRO A 30 0.10 17.78 2.20
C PRO A 30 -1.01 17.34 3.16
N ASP A 31 -2.27 17.69 2.87
CA ASP A 31 -3.46 17.31 3.64
C ASP A 31 -3.76 15.81 3.52
N ASN A 32 -3.94 15.14 4.66
CA ASN A 32 -4.14 13.69 4.76
C ASN A 32 -3.10 12.88 3.97
N PHE A 33 -1.86 13.41 3.91
CA PHE A 33 -0.78 12.81 3.14
C PHE A 33 -0.19 11.58 3.85
N ASN A 34 -0.09 10.48 3.12
CA ASN A 34 0.64 9.27 3.50
C ASN A 34 1.46 8.75 2.32
N ILE A 35 2.61 8.14 2.61
CA ILE A 35 3.48 7.47 1.62
C ILE A 35 3.82 6.07 2.11
N PHE A 36 3.73 5.11 1.20
CA PHE A 36 4.08 3.72 1.44
C PHE A 36 5.07 3.23 0.39
N ASP A 37 6.17 2.65 0.85
CA ASP A 37 7.07 1.90 -0.02
C ASP A 37 6.36 0.61 -0.44
N SER A 38 6.21 0.31 -1.72
CA SER A 38 5.88 -1.05 -2.15
C SER A 38 7.11 -1.92 -1.87
N GLY A 39 6.94 -3.08 -1.24
CA GLY A 39 8.08 -3.86 -0.73
C GLY A 39 8.68 -4.67 -1.86
N LEU A 40 7.79 -5.30 -2.62
CA LEU A 40 8.13 -6.16 -3.74
C LEU A 40 8.45 -5.39 -5.04
N SER A 41 8.27 -4.07 -5.09
CA SER A 41 8.60 -3.24 -6.25
C SER A 41 9.16 -1.87 -5.84
N TYR A 42 9.91 -1.20 -6.72
CA TYR A 42 10.38 0.19 -6.51
C TYR A 42 9.25 1.23 -6.52
N ASP A 43 8.00 0.79 -6.49
CA ASP A 43 6.83 1.64 -6.54
C ASP A 43 6.61 2.30 -5.17
N LYS A 44 6.27 3.58 -5.19
CA LYS A 44 5.82 4.32 -4.01
C LYS A 44 4.35 4.65 -4.19
N ILE A 45 3.53 4.28 -3.21
CA ILE A 45 2.11 4.64 -3.17
C ILE A 45 1.93 5.87 -2.29
N LEU A 46 1.30 6.89 -2.84
CA LEU A 46 0.96 8.12 -2.14
C LEU A 46 -0.55 8.22 -1.98
N ILE A 47 -1.00 8.67 -0.81
CA ILE A 47 -2.39 9.03 -0.56
C ILE A 47 -2.39 10.48 -0.11
N ASP A 48 -3.32 11.27 -0.63
CA ASP A 48 -3.65 12.59 -0.10
C ASP A 48 -5.18 12.76 -0.08
N LYS A 49 -5.67 13.94 0.34
CA LYS A 49 -7.10 14.25 0.32
C LYS A 49 -7.78 14.14 -1.07
N ASN A 50 -7.01 14.20 -2.17
CA ASN A 50 -7.52 14.23 -3.54
C ASN A 50 -7.53 12.84 -4.19
N GLY A 51 -6.72 11.89 -3.70
CA GLY A 51 -6.71 10.54 -4.23
C GLY A 51 -5.47 9.74 -3.90
N ILE A 52 -5.27 8.71 -4.72
CA ILE A 52 -4.16 7.77 -4.62
C ILE A 52 -3.28 7.94 -5.85
N TYR A 53 -1.98 7.89 -5.64
CA TYR A 53 -0.97 8.08 -6.67
C TYR A 53 0.11 7.03 -6.53
N LYS A 54 0.83 6.82 -7.62
CA LYS A 54 1.97 5.94 -7.69
C LYS A 54 3.10 6.62 -8.46
N PHE A 55 4.34 6.43 -8.01
CA PHE A 55 5.51 6.71 -8.83
C PHE A 55 6.56 5.62 -8.64
N ILE A 56 7.48 5.52 -9.59
CA ILE A 56 8.60 4.58 -9.53
C ILE A 56 9.88 5.38 -9.36
N GLU A 57 10.71 4.94 -8.45
CA GLU A 57 12.05 5.49 -8.27
C GLU A 57 12.96 4.93 -9.37
N THR A 58 13.41 5.79 -10.28
CA THR A 58 14.37 5.44 -11.33
C THR A 58 15.61 6.32 -11.21
N GLU A 59 16.76 5.82 -11.64
CA GLU A 59 18.01 6.60 -11.69
C GLU A 59 17.87 7.89 -12.51
N ASP A 60 16.93 7.92 -13.46
CA ASP A 60 16.66 9.02 -14.37
C ASP A 60 15.70 10.10 -13.84
N ASN A 61 15.12 9.92 -12.63
CA ASN A 61 14.29 10.93 -11.95
C ASN A 61 15.09 12.19 -11.52
N LYS A 62 16.20 12.52 -12.18
CA LYS A 62 17.18 13.55 -11.84
C LYS A 62 16.60 14.97 -11.78
N LYS A 63 15.46 15.24 -12.44
CA LYS A 63 14.85 16.59 -12.49
C LYS A 63 13.50 16.71 -11.79
N ALA A 64 12.61 15.72 -11.93
CA ALA A 64 11.29 15.75 -11.32
C ALA A 64 10.77 14.31 -11.12
N ILE A 65 9.94 14.12 -10.10
CA ILE A 65 9.24 12.86 -9.85
C ILE A 65 7.88 12.97 -10.53
N GLU A 66 7.61 12.06 -11.47
CA GLU A 66 6.31 11.96 -12.13
C GLU A 66 5.40 11.02 -11.34
N VAL A 67 4.27 11.57 -10.86
CA VAL A 67 3.25 10.80 -10.15
C VAL A 67 2.10 10.46 -11.08
N THR A 68 1.69 9.20 -11.08
CA THR A 68 0.53 8.70 -11.81
C THR A 68 -0.64 8.61 -10.84
N ARG A 69 -1.73 9.33 -11.11
CA ARG A 69 -2.97 9.22 -10.33
C ARG A 69 -3.66 7.89 -10.65
N LEU A 70 -4.07 7.17 -9.61
CA LEU A 70 -4.77 5.90 -9.72
C LEU A 70 -6.29 6.10 -9.56
N ASP A 71 -7.06 5.15 -10.10
CA ASP A 71 -8.49 5.08 -9.80
C ASP A 71 -8.68 4.71 -8.33
N SER A 72 -9.48 5.53 -7.63
CA SER A 72 -9.78 5.40 -6.19
C SER A 72 -11.27 5.23 -5.95
N LYS A 73 -12.05 4.93 -6.99
CA LYS A 73 -13.50 4.75 -6.86
C LYS A 73 -13.81 3.59 -5.90
N GLY A 74 -14.58 3.89 -4.86
CA GLY A 74 -14.97 2.92 -3.84
C GLY A 74 -13.93 2.71 -2.73
N ILE A 75 -12.78 3.39 -2.80
CA ILE A 75 -11.80 3.43 -1.73
C ILE A 75 -12.10 4.61 -0.81
N ASP A 76 -12.15 4.35 0.48
CA ASP A 76 -12.26 5.37 1.50
C ASP A 76 -10.86 5.87 1.90
N LEU A 77 -10.46 7.02 1.36
CA LEU A 77 -9.11 7.58 1.54
C LEU A 77 -8.77 7.92 2.99
N GLU A 78 -9.79 8.22 3.81
CA GLU A 78 -9.61 8.62 5.21
C GLU A 78 -9.20 7.43 6.09
N THR A 79 -9.75 6.24 5.81
CA THR A 79 -9.49 5.01 6.56
C THR A 79 -8.56 4.04 5.84
N LEU A 80 -8.06 4.38 4.65
CA LEU A 80 -7.18 3.52 3.87
C LEU A 80 -5.82 3.36 4.56
N GLU A 81 -5.49 2.13 4.89
CA GLU A 81 -4.20 1.74 5.48
C GLU A 81 -3.60 0.55 4.73
N ARG A 82 -2.27 0.47 4.72
CA ARG A 82 -1.55 -0.66 4.14
C ARG A 82 -1.40 -1.76 5.18
N ILE A 83 -1.68 -3.01 4.80
CA ILE A 83 -1.44 -4.17 5.65
C ILE A 83 0.02 -4.58 5.47
N THR A 84 0.83 -4.52 6.52
CA THR A 84 2.26 -4.89 6.46
C THR A 84 2.43 -6.40 6.56
N SER A 85 3.51 -6.95 5.99
CA SER A 85 3.94 -8.32 6.32
C SER A 85 5.02 -8.28 7.41
N PRO A 86 5.33 -9.41 8.06
CA PRO A 86 6.38 -9.46 9.09
C PRO A 86 7.81 -9.12 8.62
N ILE A 87 8.15 -9.36 7.35
CA ILE A 87 9.52 -9.12 6.84
C ILE A 87 9.59 -7.87 5.94
N ASP A 88 8.49 -7.51 5.28
CA ASP A 88 8.53 -6.50 4.24
C ASP A 88 7.15 -5.85 4.05
N SER A 89 7.06 -5.12 2.98
CA SER A 89 5.90 -4.41 2.53
C SER A 89 5.03 -5.26 1.59
N SER A 90 3.74 -5.33 1.89
CA SER A 90 2.75 -6.00 1.06
C SER A 90 2.00 -5.03 0.14
N ASN A 91 1.38 -5.58 -0.90
CA ASN A 91 0.45 -4.87 -1.78
C ASN A 91 -1.02 -4.96 -1.32
N TYR A 92 -1.28 -5.40 -0.09
CA TYR A 92 -2.62 -5.41 0.50
C TYR A 92 -2.90 -4.13 1.27
N PHE A 93 -4.11 -3.64 1.13
CA PHE A 93 -4.64 -2.46 1.81
C PHE A 93 -6.02 -2.78 2.38
N LYS A 94 -6.42 -2.07 3.42
CA LYS A 94 -7.79 -2.10 3.93
C LYS A 94 -8.29 -0.70 4.21
N ASP A 95 -9.60 -0.53 4.07
CA ASP A 95 -10.33 0.66 4.49
C ASP A 95 -11.61 0.21 5.22
N LYS A 96 -12.48 1.14 5.63
CA LYS A 96 -13.75 0.78 6.29
C LYS A 96 -14.67 -0.13 5.45
N ASN A 97 -14.50 -0.18 4.12
CA ASN A 97 -15.35 -0.90 3.17
C ASN A 97 -14.82 -2.31 2.81
N GLY A 98 -13.55 -2.63 3.11
CA GLY A 98 -13.00 -3.96 2.88
C GLY A 98 -11.49 -4.02 2.70
N VAL A 99 -11.02 -5.15 2.15
CA VAL A 99 -9.62 -5.41 1.80
C VAL A 99 -9.44 -5.30 0.29
N TYR A 100 -8.30 -4.77 -0.14
CA TYR A 100 -7.92 -4.57 -1.52
C TYR A 100 -6.50 -5.06 -1.76
N PHE A 101 -6.25 -5.51 -2.98
CA PHE A 101 -4.91 -5.80 -3.47
C PHE A 101 -4.54 -4.79 -4.56
N MET A 102 -3.33 -4.25 -4.51
CA MET A 102 -2.77 -3.42 -5.57
C MET A 102 -2.24 -4.31 -6.70
N ASP A 103 -3.03 -4.45 -7.76
CA ASP A 103 -2.65 -5.13 -9.00
C ASP A 103 -2.11 -4.11 -10.00
N GLY A 104 -0.79 -3.91 -9.97
CA GLY A 104 -0.09 -2.91 -10.78
C GLY A 104 -0.49 -1.48 -10.42
N ASN A 105 -1.48 -0.94 -11.13
CA ASN A 105 -1.97 0.44 -11.00
C ASN A 105 -3.46 0.50 -10.59
N LYS A 106 -4.01 -0.61 -10.06
CA LYS A 106 -5.43 -0.71 -9.70
C LYS A 106 -5.60 -1.36 -8.34
N PHE A 107 -6.47 -0.77 -7.52
CA PHE A 107 -6.99 -1.44 -6.34
C PHE A 107 -8.09 -2.41 -6.77
N VAL A 108 -7.87 -3.70 -6.51
CA VAL A 108 -8.85 -4.75 -6.75
C VAL A 108 -9.39 -5.22 -5.40
N LYS A 109 -10.70 -5.15 -5.21
CA LYS A 109 -11.32 -5.63 -3.97
C LYS A 109 -11.12 -7.14 -3.81
N VAL A 110 -10.65 -7.54 -2.63
CA VAL A 110 -10.50 -8.94 -2.25
C VAL A 110 -11.86 -9.46 -1.80
N ASN A 111 -12.60 -10.06 -2.73
CA ASN A 111 -13.97 -10.49 -2.47
C ASN A 111 -14.03 -11.62 -1.43
N GLY A 112 -14.94 -11.48 -0.46
CA GLY A 112 -15.15 -12.45 0.61
C GLY A 112 -14.12 -12.38 1.74
N ALA A 113 -13.16 -11.44 1.70
CA ALA A 113 -12.22 -11.24 2.78
C ALA A 113 -12.91 -10.72 4.04
N ASP A 114 -12.64 -11.37 5.16
CA ASP A 114 -12.96 -10.84 6.49
C ASP A 114 -11.88 -9.81 6.88
N LYS A 115 -12.22 -8.53 6.72
CA LYS A 115 -11.28 -7.41 6.94
C LYS A 115 -10.68 -7.40 8.34
N ASP A 116 -11.45 -7.78 9.35
CA ASP A 116 -11.04 -7.61 10.75
C ASP A 116 -10.06 -8.70 11.19
N SER A 117 -10.06 -9.84 10.51
CA SER A 117 -9.09 -10.93 10.71
C SER A 117 -8.05 -11.06 9.60
N PHE A 118 -8.03 -10.14 8.63
CA PHE A 118 -7.11 -10.23 7.50
C PHE A 118 -5.68 -9.89 7.89
N GLU A 119 -4.77 -10.79 7.57
CA GLU A 119 -3.33 -10.64 7.76
C GLU A 119 -2.54 -11.08 6.53
N VAL A 120 -1.32 -10.57 6.41
CA VAL A 120 -0.42 -10.88 5.29
C VAL A 120 0.72 -11.74 5.79
N THR A 121 1.00 -12.82 5.09
CA THR A 121 2.07 -13.74 5.45
C THR A 121 3.45 -13.16 5.14
N MET A 122 4.50 -13.82 5.67
CA MET A 122 5.90 -13.42 5.53
C MET A 122 6.34 -13.05 4.09
N SER A 123 5.80 -13.68 3.05
CA SER A 123 6.18 -13.39 1.67
C SER A 123 5.60 -12.08 1.12
N GLY A 124 4.63 -11.46 1.80
CA GLY A 124 3.91 -10.28 1.31
C GLY A 124 2.92 -10.57 0.16
N LYS A 125 2.97 -11.76 -0.45
CA LYS A 125 2.12 -12.15 -1.60
C LYS A 125 0.84 -12.85 -1.18
N TYR A 126 0.87 -13.57 -0.07
CA TYR A 126 -0.31 -14.25 0.47
C TYR A 126 -0.94 -13.42 1.56
N GLY A 127 -2.26 -13.26 1.47
CA GLY A 127 -3.10 -12.80 2.56
C GLY A 127 -3.92 -13.96 3.08
N LYS A 128 -4.34 -13.92 4.33
CA LYS A 128 -5.31 -14.86 4.88
C LYS A 128 -6.24 -14.13 5.82
N ASP A 129 -7.43 -14.68 5.98
CA ASP A 129 -8.34 -14.32 7.06
C ASP A 129 -8.72 -15.59 7.83
N LYS A 130 -9.62 -15.47 8.81
CA LYS A 130 -10.05 -16.62 9.63
C LYS A 130 -10.65 -17.79 8.85
N ASN A 131 -11.07 -17.59 7.60
CA ASN A 131 -11.79 -18.57 6.78
C ASN A 131 -11.07 -18.94 5.48
N ASN A 132 -10.24 -18.05 4.92
CA ASN A 132 -9.75 -18.13 3.55
C ASN A 132 -8.28 -17.74 3.43
N VAL A 133 -7.62 -18.30 2.42
CA VAL A 133 -6.29 -17.89 1.97
C VAL A 133 -6.39 -17.22 0.61
N TYR A 134 -5.56 -16.22 0.38
CA TYR A 134 -5.51 -15.41 -0.83
C TYR A 134 -4.09 -15.35 -1.36
N PHE A 135 -3.94 -15.40 -2.68
CA PHE A 135 -2.70 -15.09 -3.37
C PHE A 135 -2.95 -13.89 -4.29
N GLU A 136 -2.22 -12.79 -4.06
CA GLU A 136 -2.33 -11.56 -4.84
C GLU A 136 -3.81 -11.09 -5.02
N GLY A 137 -4.54 -11.10 -3.90
CA GLY A 137 -5.96 -10.70 -3.84
C GLY A 137 -6.97 -11.73 -4.34
N LYS A 138 -6.52 -12.88 -4.87
CA LYS A 138 -7.40 -13.95 -5.37
C LYS A 138 -7.52 -15.06 -4.33
N LYS A 139 -8.75 -15.44 -4.00
CA LYS A 139 -9.03 -16.55 -3.08
C LYS A 139 -8.47 -17.86 -3.64
N LEU A 140 -7.76 -18.61 -2.79
CA LEU A 140 -7.32 -19.97 -3.07
C LEU A 140 -8.38 -20.95 -2.60
N GLU A 141 -8.95 -21.71 -3.53
CA GLU A 141 -9.96 -22.71 -3.20
C GLU A 141 -9.36 -23.89 -2.44
N ARG A 142 -10.12 -24.42 -1.48
CA ARG A 142 -9.77 -25.60 -0.67
C ARG A 142 -8.48 -25.48 0.15
N LYS A 143 -8.04 -24.26 0.45
CA LYS A 143 -6.92 -24.01 1.36
C LYS A 143 -7.43 -23.53 2.72
N ASN A 144 -7.05 -24.24 3.76
CA ASN A 144 -7.29 -23.86 5.15
C ASN A 144 -6.20 -22.86 5.60
N PRO A 145 -6.55 -21.71 6.20
CA PRO A 145 -5.59 -20.74 6.71
C PRO A 145 -4.58 -21.29 7.71
N VAL A 146 -4.99 -22.24 8.56
CA VAL A 146 -4.13 -22.84 9.59
C VAL A 146 -3.08 -23.72 8.94
N ASP A 147 -3.52 -24.71 8.14
CA ASP A 147 -2.61 -25.62 7.43
C ASP A 147 -1.63 -24.85 6.50
N PHE A 148 -2.08 -23.73 5.93
CA PHE A 148 -1.25 -22.90 5.05
C PHE A 148 -0.12 -22.18 5.79
N GLU A 149 -0.33 -21.76 7.04
CA GLU A 149 0.71 -21.13 7.85
C GLU A 149 1.83 -22.12 8.19
N GLU A 150 1.46 -23.33 8.62
CA GLU A 150 2.42 -24.42 8.86
C GLU A 150 3.23 -24.76 7.60
N GLU A 151 2.59 -24.81 6.42
CA GLU A 151 3.27 -25.02 5.13
C GLU A 151 4.33 -23.94 4.83
N MET A 152 4.12 -22.69 5.28
CA MET A 152 5.04 -21.57 5.05
C MET A 152 6.17 -21.51 6.08
N GLU A 153 5.94 -21.96 7.31
CA GLU A 153 6.96 -22.04 8.36
C GLU A 153 7.97 -23.17 8.11
N ILE A 154 7.50 -24.33 7.62
CA ILE A 154 8.34 -25.52 7.37
C ILE A 154 9.32 -25.31 6.19
N LYS A 155 9.07 -24.34 5.31
CA LYS A 155 9.86 -24.11 4.09
C LYS A 155 10.96 -23.04 4.24
N GLN A 156 11.20 -22.55 5.45
CA GLN A 156 12.32 -21.66 5.78
C GLN A 156 13.56 -22.46 6.20
#